data_AF-A0A6I5P5R5-F1
#
_entry.id   AF-A0A6I5P5R5-F1
#
_cell.length_a   1.000
_cell.length_b   1.000
_cell.length_c   1.000
_cell.angle_alpha   90.00
_cell.angle_beta   90.00
_cell.angle_gamma   90.00
#
_symmetry.space_group_name_H-M   'P 1'
#
loop_
_entity.id
_entity.type
_entity.pdbx_description
1 polymer ?
#
loop_
_entity_poly.entity_id
_entity_poly.type
_entity_poly.pdbx_seq_one_letter_code
_entity_poly.pdbx_strand_id
1 'polypeptide(L)'
;MIASSLKPAFRPTFIFIEVFGCEGGIQSYIQDVLSAYGELASVPTDVFLLRDSLANLSKPWMQGPFRFHCFKSERPMLSRVRLTLALANHLILNRPSHVFCG
;
A
#
# COMPACT_ATOMS: atom_id res chain seq x y z
N MET A 1 -11.90 33.87 -5.33
CA MET A 1 -10.74 33.02 -4.96
C MET A 1 -11.19 32.13 -3.82
N ILE A 2 -11.51 30.87 -4.11
CA ILE A 2 -11.94 29.92 -3.07
C ILE A 2 -10.66 29.44 -2.40
N ALA A 3 -10.48 29.78 -1.13
CA ALA A 3 -9.43 29.21 -0.31
C ALA A 3 -9.62 27.68 -0.31
N SER A 4 -8.75 26.97 -1.00
CA SER A 4 -8.64 25.52 -0.87
C SER A 4 -8.28 25.24 0.58
N SER A 5 -9.27 24.78 1.34
CA SER A 5 -9.08 24.30 2.71
C SER A 5 -7.94 23.28 2.67
N LEU A 6 -6.77 23.66 3.19
CA LEU A 6 -5.60 22.81 3.32
C LEU A 6 -5.96 21.73 4.34
N LYS A 7 -6.59 20.65 3.87
CA LYS A 7 -6.66 19.40 4.64
C LYS A 7 -5.23 19.05 5.01
N PRO A 8 -4.92 18.81 6.29
CA PRO A 8 -3.60 18.32 6.66
C PRO A 8 -3.32 17.08 5.82
N ALA A 9 -2.14 17.05 5.18
CA ALA A 9 -1.78 15.97 4.28
C ALA A 9 -1.60 14.68 5.08
N PHE A 10 -2.68 13.92 5.24
CA PHE A 10 -2.66 12.59 5.83
C PHE A 10 -1.97 11.65 4.84
N ARG A 11 -0.80 11.14 5.23
CA ARG A 11 0.03 10.26 4.40
C ARG A 11 0.09 8.88 5.04
N PRO A 12 -0.93 8.05 4.84
CA PRO A 12 -0.90 6.69 5.35
C PRO A 12 0.13 5.87 4.58
N THR A 13 0.59 4.79 5.20
CA THR A 13 1.32 3.72 4.53
C THR A 13 0.68 2.41 4.93
N PHE A 14 0.47 1.54 3.95
CA PHE A 14 -0.12 0.23 4.18
C PHE A 14 0.94 -0.84 4.00
N ILE A 15 0.88 -1.87 4.82
CA ILE A 15 1.72 -3.05 4.68
C ILE A 15 0.91 -4.31 4.89
N PHE A 16 0.92 -5.19 3.89
CA PHE A 16 0.17 -6.43 3.94
C PHE A 16 1.01 -7.63 3.53
N ILE A 17 0.68 -8.79 4.10
CA ILE A 17 1.30 -10.05 3.67
C ILE A 17 0.83 -10.42 2.26
N GLU A 18 -0.48 -10.41 2.01
CA GLU A 18 -1.10 -10.81 0.73
C GLU A 18 -2.52 -10.24 0.60
N VAL A 19 -2.84 -9.62 -0.53
CA VAL A 19 -4.12 -8.94 -0.79
C VAL A 19 -4.78 -9.36 -2.10
N PHE A 20 -4.00 -9.67 -3.13
CA PHE A 20 -4.51 -9.90 -4.50
C PHE A 20 -4.20 -11.30 -5.04
N GLY A 21 -3.22 -11.99 -4.45
CA GLY A 21 -2.77 -13.32 -4.87
C GLY A 21 -3.72 -14.46 -4.51
N CYS A 22 -4.65 -14.21 -3.57
CA CYS A 22 -5.67 -15.16 -3.13
C CYS A 22 -7.01 -14.42 -2.98
N GLU A 23 -8.10 -15.15 -3.18
CA GLU A 23 -9.45 -14.66 -2.86
C GLU A 23 -9.90 -15.15 -1.48
N GLY A 24 -10.56 -14.28 -0.74
CA GLY A 24 -11.05 -14.57 0.60
C GLY A 24 -11.64 -13.33 1.27
N GLY A 25 -12.41 -13.53 2.35
CA GLY A 25 -13.11 -12.43 3.01
C GLY A 25 -12.19 -11.33 3.54
N ILE A 26 -11.00 -11.69 4.04
CA ILE A 26 -10.01 -10.71 4.53
C ILE A 26 -9.43 -9.91 3.35
N GLN A 27 -9.13 -10.58 2.23
CA GLN A 27 -8.58 -9.94 1.04
C GLN A 27 -9.58 -8.96 0.43
N SER A 28 -10.84 -9.37 0.25
CA SER A 28 -11.90 -8.48 -0.26
C SER A 28 -12.12 -7.30 0.69
N TYR A 29 -12.15 -7.53 2.00
CA TYR A 29 -12.26 -6.43 2.97
C TYR A 29 -11.11 -5.42 2.86
N ILE A 30 -9.86 -5.89 2.74
CA ILE A 30 -8.70 -4.99 2.57
C ILE A 30 -8.83 -4.20 1.25
N GLN A 31 -9.31 -4.83 0.18
CA GLN A 31 -9.54 -4.16 -1.10
C GLN A 31 -10.63 -3.08 -0.99
N ASP A 32 -11.70 -3.31 -0.23
CA ASP A 32 -12.74 -2.30 0.02
C ASP A 32 -12.18 -1.13 0.82
N VAL A 33 -11.38 -1.40 1.86
CA VAL A 33 -10.69 -0.37 2.65
C VAL A 33 -9.74 0.44 1.77
N LEU A 34 -8.89 -0.21 0.97
CA LEU A 34 -8.00 0.48 0.04
C LEU A 34 -8.79 1.31 -0.97
N SER A 35 -9.91 0.82 -1.49
CA SER A 35 -10.77 1.58 -2.41
C SER A 35 -11.28 2.87 -1.77
N ALA A 36 -11.81 2.78 -0.54
CA ALA A 36 -12.28 3.94 0.21
C ALA A 36 -11.16 4.98 0.49
N TYR A 37 -9.95 4.50 0.82
CA TYR A 37 -8.80 5.39 0.97
C TYR A 37 -8.35 5.99 -0.37
N GLY A 38 -8.50 5.27 -1.48
CA GLY A 38 -8.16 5.75 -2.82
C GLY A 38 -9.03 6.93 -3.24
N GLU A 39 -10.32 6.91 -2.87
CA GLU A 39 -11.23 8.03 -3.12
C GLU A 39 -10.91 9.26 -2.25
N LEU A 40 -10.38 9.05 -1.05
CA LEU A 40 -10.04 10.12 -0.12
C LEU A 40 -8.62 10.69 -0.32
N ALA A 41 -7.72 9.90 -0.90
CA ALA A 41 -6.31 10.21 -1.00
C ALA A 41 -6.07 11.45 -1.87
N SER A 42 -5.63 12.54 -1.23
CA SER A 42 -5.17 13.75 -1.94
C SER A 42 -3.70 13.66 -2.36
N VAL A 43 -2.99 12.61 -1.95
CA VAL A 43 -1.56 12.40 -2.19
C VAL A 43 -1.27 10.92 -2.47
N PRO A 44 -0.24 10.61 -3.26
CA PRO A 44 0.10 9.22 -3.57
C PRO A 44 0.49 8.44 -2.31
N THR A 45 -0.17 7.31 -2.09
CA THR A 45 -0.07 6.49 -0.87
C THR A 45 0.70 5.20 -1.14
N ASP A 46 1.67 4.86 -0.29
CA ASP A 46 2.51 3.68 -0.47
C ASP A 46 1.87 2.42 0.16
N VAL A 47 1.88 1.32 -0.59
CA VAL A 47 1.34 0.02 -0.17
C VAL A 47 2.41 -1.05 -0.38
N PHE A 48 2.89 -1.65 0.70
CA PHE A 48 3.92 -2.69 0.68
C PHE A 48 3.27 -4.07 0.74
N LEU A 49 3.58 -4.96 -0.19
CA LEU A 49 2.99 -6.29 -0.30
C LEU A 49 4.08 -7.37 -0.30
N LEU A 50 4.00 -8.32 0.63
CA LEU A 50 5.02 -9.36 0.77
C LEU A 50 4.92 -10.46 -0.30
N ARG A 51 3.70 -10.95 -0.58
CA ARG A 51 3.47 -12.14 -1.41
C ARG A 51 2.77 -11.86 -2.74
N ASP A 52 2.24 -10.66 -2.93
CA ASP A 52 1.68 -10.23 -4.20
C ASP A 52 2.76 -9.82 -5.19
N SER A 53 2.42 -9.93 -6.47
CA SER A 53 3.18 -9.37 -7.59
C SER A 53 2.34 -8.37 -8.35
N LEU A 54 2.97 -7.52 -9.16
CA LEU A 54 2.26 -6.59 -10.04
C LEU A 54 1.30 -7.29 -11.00
N ALA A 55 1.57 -8.55 -11.37
CA ALA A 55 0.67 -9.34 -12.21
C ALA A 55 -0.65 -9.72 -11.51
N ASN A 56 -0.70 -9.66 -10.17
CA ASN A 56 -1.93 -9.88 -9.41
C ASN A 56 -2.83 -8.64 -9.39
N LEU A 57 -2.29 -7.45 -9.70
CA LEU A 57 -3.06 -6.21 -9.65
C LEU A 57 -3.86 -6.02 -10.95
N SER A 58 -5.12 -5.65 -10.80
CA SER A 58 -5.96 -5.23 -11.93
C SER A 58 -5.69 -3.77 -12.32
N LYS A 59 -6.12 -3.36 -13.52
CA LYS A 59 -5.93 -2.00 -14.06
C LYS A 59 -6.33 -0.87 -13.10
N PRO A 60 -7.46 -0.94 -12.36
CA PRO A 60 -7.85 0.11 -11.42
C PRO A 60 -6.78 0.40 -10.36
N TRP A 61 -6.13 -0.64 -9.83
CA TRP A 61 -5.09 -0.49 -8.81
C TRP A 61 -3.81 0.13 -9.37
N MET A 62 -3.48 -0.14 -10.63
CA MET A 62 -2.29 0.42 -11.27
C MET A 62 -2.42 1.90 -11.65
N GLN A 63 -3.64 2.41 -11.81
CA GLN A 63 -3.90 3.79 -12.23
C GLN A 63 -4.35 4.70 -11.08
N GLY A 64 -4.60 4.12 -9.90
CA GLY A 64 -5.06 4.85 -8.72
C GLY A 64 -3.96 5.65 -8.00
N PRO A 65 -4.29 6.25 -6.85
CA PRO A 65 -3.33 7.03 -6.05
C PRO A 65 -2.32 6.15 -5.30
N PHE A 66 -2.39 4.82 -5.45
CA PHE A 66 -1.55 3.89 -4.72
C PHE A 66 -0.25 3.57 -5.46
N ARG A 67 0.85 3.57 -4.72
CA ARG A 67 2.16 3.09 -5.16
C ARG A 67 2.42 1.74 -4.50
N PHE A 68 2.28 0.68 -5.30
CA PHE A 68 2.46 -0.68 -4.83
C PHE A 68 3.91 -1.13 -4.91
N HIS A 69 4.44 -1.56 -3.77
CA HIS A 69 5.78 -2.13 -3.63
C HIS A 69 5.64 -3.63 -3.36
N CYS A 70 5.83 -4.44 -4.40
CA CYS A 70 5.68 -5.90 -4.34
C CYS A 70 7.02 -6.59 -4.10
N PHE A 71 7.08 -7.47 -3.11
CA PHE A 71 8.32 -8.15 -2.69
C PHE A 71 8.30 -9.66 -2.91
N LYS A 72 7.33 -10.19 -3.67
CA LYS A 72 7.25 -11.60 -4.00
C LYS A 72 8.55 -12.09 -4.65
N SER A 73 9.08 -13.19 -4.13
CA SER A 73 10.28 -13.87 -4.62
C SER A 73 10.13 -15.37 -4.40
N GLU A 74 10.85 -16.17 -5.17
CA GLU A 74 10.90 -17.63 -5.01
C GLU A 74 11.40 -18.05 -3.62
N ARG A 75 12.22 -17.21 -2.98
CA ARG A 75 12.76 -17.46 -1.63
C ARG A 75 12.00 -16.63 -0.59
N PRO A 76 11.18 -17.25 0.28
CA PRO A 76 10.37 -16.52 1.25
C PRO A 76 11.15 -15.60 2.20
N MET A 77 12.36 -16.00 2.60
CA MET A 77 13.21 -15.16 3.45
C MET A 77 13.73 -13.93 2.71
N LEU A 78 14.01 -14.04 1.41
CA LEU A 78 14.46 -12.90 0.62
C LEU A 78 13.35 -11.84 0.48
N SER A 79 12.09 -12.27 0.28
CA SER A 79 10.94 -11.36 0.29
C SER A 79 10.82 -10.59 1.61
N ARG A 80 10.94 -11.29 2.75
CA ARG A 80 10.86 -10.68 4.07
C ARG A 80 11.96 -9.66 4.29
N VAL A 81 13.21 -10.01 4.00
CA VAL A 81 14.35 -9.10 4.15
C VAL A 81 14.18 -7.86 3.27
N ARG A 82 13.79 -8.02 2.00
CA ARG A 82 13.58 -6.88 1.09
C ARG A 82 12.47 -5.96 1.56
N LEU A 83 11.33 -6.53 1.96
CA LEU A 83 10.20 -5.77 2.52
C LEU A 83 10.61 -5.02 3.79
N THR A 84 11.29 -5.67 4.73
CA THR A 84 11.75 -5.04 5.97
C THR A 84 12.71 -3.89 5.71
N LEU A 85 13.68 -4.08 4.81
CA LEU A 85 14.64 -3.02 4.46
C LEU A 85 13.95 -1.84 3.76
N ALA A 86 13.06 -2.12 2.80
CA ALA A 86 12.33 -1.08 2.09
C ALA A 86 11.39 -0.30 3.01
N LEU A 87 10.69 -1.00 3.91
CA LEU A 87 9.84 -0.38 4.93
C LEU A 87 10.66 0.47 5.89
N ALA A 88 11.76 -0.06 6.44
CA ALA A 88 12.62 0.68 7.36
C ALA A 88 13.14 1.97 6.71
N ASN A 89 13.61 1.89 5.47
CA ASN A 89 14.04 3.06 4.70
C ASN A 89 12.89 4.06 4.49
N HIS A 90 11.70 3.58 4.12
CA HIS A 90 10.50 4.42 3.94
C HIS A 90 10.09 5.13 5.22
N LEU A 91 10.09 4.45 6.37
CA LEU A 91 9.73 5.02 7.66
C LEU A 91 10.71 6.12 8.08
N ILE A 92 12.01 5.93 7.83
CA ILE A 92 13.05 6.91 8.17
C ILE A 92 12.97 8.15 7.27
N LEU A 93 12.82 7.95 5.95
CA LEU A 93 12.85 9.04 4.98
C LEU A 93 11.52 9.80 4.87
N ASN A 94 10.41 9.09 4.80
CA ASN A 94 9.10 9.68 4.50
C ASN A 94 8.28 9.99 5.75
N ARG A 95 8.58 9.35 6.89
CA ARG A 95 7.88 9.52 8.18
C ARG A 95 6.36 9.59 8.03
N PRO A 96 5.71 8.49 7.59
CA PRO A 96 4.27 8.50 7.32
C PRO A 96 3.46 8.83 8.58
N SER A 97 2.29 9.43 8.39
CA SER A 97 1.41 9.86 9.48
C SER A 97 0.83 8.67 10.26
N HIS A 98 0.59 7.56 9.55
CA HIS A 98 0.06 6.33 10.12
C HIS A 98 0.52 5.14 9.29
N VAL A 99 0.75 4.00 9.95
CA VAL A 99 1.06 2.73 9.28
C VAL A 99 -0.04 1.73 9.62
N PHE A 100 -0.73 1.24 8.60
CA PHE A 100 -1.71 0.16 8.73
C PHE A 100 -1.05 -1.15 8.33
N CYS A 101 -1.14 -2.16 9.20
CA CYS A 101 -0.58 -3.49 8.97
C CYS A 101 -1.65 -4.58 8.98
N GLY A 102 -1.52 -5.57 8.10
CA GLY A 102 -2.41 -6.74 8.05
C GLY A 102 -1.84 -7.95 7.31
#